data_AF-A0A7L4QRG4-F1
#
_entry.id   AF-A0A7L4QRG4-F1
#
_cell.length_a   1.000
_cell.length_b   1.000
_cell.length_c   1.000
_cell.angle_alpha   90.00
_cell.angle_beta   90.00
_cell.angle_gamma   90.00
#
_symmetry.space_group_name_H-M   'P 1'
#
loop_
_entity.id
_entity.type
_entity.pdbx_description
1 polymer ?
#
loop_
_entity_poly.entity_id
_entity_poly.type
_entity_poly.pdbx_seq_one_letter_code
_entity_poly.pdbx_strand_id
1 'polypeptide(L)' 'MLWIEKYRPASFGEILGQEQVISRLTSAARTGSFPHLLITGPAGTGKSVAVECLARELFGERVGENTTTIQASDLFEQ' A
#
# COMPACT_ATOMS: atom_id res chain seq x y z
N MET A 1 -20.17 6.47 -8.93
CA MET A 1 -18.94 6.06 -8.22
C MET A 1 -18.74 4.57 -8.44
N LEU A 2 -17.57 4.16 -8.95
CA LEU A 2 -17.27 2.75 -9.25
C LEU A 2 -17.11 1.95 -7.95
N TRP A 3 -17.60 0.70 -7.92
CA TRP A 3 -17.53 -0.15 -6.72
C TRP A 3 -16.10 -0.43 -6.28
N ILE A 4 -15.16 -0.50 -7.23
CA ILE A 4 -13.74 -0.71 -6.94
C ILE A 4 -13.15 0.39 -6.04
N GLU A 5 -13.61 1.64 -6.23
CA GLU A 5 -13.19 2.77 -5.39
C GLU A 5 -14.02 2.83 -4.10
N LYS A 6 -15.30 2.46 -4.16
CA LYS A 6 -16.19 2.46 -2.99
C LYS A 6 -15.75 1.47 -1.90
N TYR A 7 -15.27 0.30 -2.31
CA TYR A 7 -14.83 -0.77 -1.41
C TYR A 7 -13.32 -0.93 -1.41
N ARG A 8 -12.58 0.11 -1.83
CA ARG A 8 -11.11 0.09 -1.82
C ARG A 8 -10.65 0.02 -0.36
N PRO A 9 -9.87 -1.00 0.03
CA PRO A 9 -9.44 -1.16 1.42
C PRO A 9 -8.70 0.09 1.92
N ALA A 10 -9.06 0.58 3.09
CA ALA A 10 -8.42 1.73 3.73
C ALA A 10 -7.34 1.34 4.76
N SER A 11 -7.40 0.09 5.25
CA SER A 11 -6.52 -0.46 6.26
C SER A 11 -6.07 -1.89 5.92
N PHE A 12 -5.03 -2.39 6.60
CA PHE A 12 -4.55 -3.75 6.42
C PHE A 12 -5.61 -4.83 6.70
N GLY A 13 -6.51 -4.60 7.66
CA GLY A 13 -7.55 -5.56 8.04
C GLY A 13 -8.66 -5.74 7.00
N GLU A 14 -8.75 -4.83 6.03
CA GLU A 14 -9.73 -4.88 4.94
C GLU A 14 -9.20 -5.60 3.68
N ILE A 15 -7.90 -5.91 3.64
CA ILE A 15 -7.30 -6.67 2.53
C ILE A 15 -7.53 -8.16 2.77
N LEU A 16 -8.21 -8.84 1.85
CA LEU A 16 -8.59 -10.24 1.98
C LEU A 16 -7.58 -11.19 1.27
N GLY A 17 -7.27 -12.33 1.88
CA GLY A 17 -6.54 -13.44 1.26
C GLY A 17 -5.01 -13.30 1.18
N GLN A 18 -4.43 -12.26 1.79
CA GLN A 18 -2.99 -11.99 1.80
C GLN A 18 -2.43 -11.98 3.24
N GLU A 19 -2.95 -12.83 4.12
CA GLU A 19 -2.78 -12.77 5.58
C GLU A 19 -1.30 -12.77 6.00
N GLN A 20 -0.48 -13.61 5.36
CA GLN A 20 0.95 -13.68 5.66
C GLN A 20 1.71 -12.41 5.27
N VAL A 21 1.39 -11.83 4.10
CA VAL A 21 2.01 -10.59 3.61
C VAL A 21 1.58 -9.43 4.49
N ILE A 22 0.27 -9.34 4.78
CA ILE A 22 -0.30 -8.32 5.65
C ILE A 22 0.34 -8.38 7.05
N SER A 23 0.48 -9.56 7.64
CA SER A 23 1.11 -9.74 8.95
C SER A 23 2.55 -9.19 8.97
N ARG A 24 3.33 -9.44 7.92
CA ARG A 24 4.70 -8.92 7.79
C ARG A 24 4.73 -7.40 7.63
N LEU A 25 3.87 -6.84 6.77
CA LEU A 25 3.79 -5.39 6.56
C LEU A 25 3.31 -4.65 7.80
N THR A 26 2.31 -5.18 8.52
CA THR A 26 1.85 -4.63 9.81
C THR A 26 2.97 -4.64 10.85
N SER A 27 3.75 -5.72 10.91
CA SER A 27 4.89 -5.80 11.83
C SER A 27 5.98 -4.79 11.48
N ALA A 28 6.31 -4.67 10.19
CA ALA A 28 7.27 -3.69 9.66
C ALA A 28 6.84 -2.24 9.92
N ALA A 29 5.55 -1.94 9.79
CA ALA A 29 5.00 -0.62 10.08
C ALA A 29 5.18 -0.26 11.56
N ARG A 30 4.88 -1.20 12.46
CA ARG A 30 4.99 -1.02 13.92
C ARG A 30 6.43 -0.85 14.40
N THR A 31 7.39 -1.55 13.78
CA THR A 31 8.81 -1.38 14.13
C THR A 31 9.40 -0.10 13.55
N GLY A 32 8.75 0.51 12.55
CA GLY A 32 9.26 1.68 11.83
C GLY A 32 10.55 1.41 11.02
N SER A 33 10.94 0.14 10.89
CA SER A 33 12.20 -0.28 10.27
C SER A 33 11.96 -1.49 9.38
N PHE A 34 12.17 -1.30 8.08
CA PHE A 34 12.05 -2.33 7.06
C PHE A 34 12.98 -2.02 5.87
N PRO A 35 13.42 -3.06 5.14
CA PRO A 35 14.23 -2.86 3.94
C PRO A 35 13.40 -2.27 2.79
N HIS A 36 14.05 -1.91 1.70
CA HIS A 36 13.32 -1.62 0.46
C HIS A 36 12.48 -2.83 0.03
N LEU A 37 11.22 -2.57 -0.35
CA LEU A 37 10.24 -3.60 -0.64
C LEU A 37 9.99 -3.71 -2.15
N LEU A 38 9.95 -4.94 -2.65
CA LEU A 38 9.44 -5.26 -3.97
C LEU A 38 8.14 -6.07 -3.79
N ILE A 39 7.00 -5.48 -4.16
CA ILE A 39 5.69 -6.13 -4.04
C ILE A 39 5.24 -6.61 -5.42
N THR A 40 5.15 -7.93 -5.59
CA THR A 40 4.84 -8.58 -6.88
C THR A 40 3.57 -9.41 -6.81
N GLY A 41 2.89 -9.58 -7.95
CA GLY A 41 1.71 -10.44 -8.06
C GLY A 41 0.75 -9.99 -9.18
N PRO A 42 -0.28 -10.81 -9.48
CA PRO A 42 -1.25 -10.52 -10.54
C PRO A 42 -1.97 -9.17 -10.39
N ALA A 43 -2.52 -8.63 -11.47
CA ALA A 43 -3.33 -7.41 -11.41
C ALA A 43 -4.56 -7.61 -10.49
N GLY A 44 -4.92 -6.58 -9.72
CA GLY A 44 -6.10 -6.63 -8.84
C GLY A 44 -5.92 -7.33 -7.49
N THR A 45 -4.72 -7.80 -7.13
CA THR A 45 -4.50 -8.52 -5.84
C THR A 45 -4.18 -7.63 -4.64
N GLY A 46 -4.42 -6.32 -4.73
CA GLY A 46 -4.23 -5.40 -3.60
C GLY A 46 -2.79 -4.90 -3.37
N LYS A 47 -1.87 -5.07 -4.32
CA LYS A 47 -0.47 -4.62 -4.20
C LYS A 47 -0.34 -3.12 -3.88
N SER A 48 -0.93 -2.26 -4.72
CA SER A 48 -0.86 -0.80 -4.54
C SER A 48 -1.55 -0.37 -3.25
N VAL A 49 -2.68 -1.02 -2.94
CA VAL A 49 -3.43 -0.77 -1.69
C VAL A 49 -2.58 -1.15 -0.47
N ALA A 50 -1.84 -2.26 -0.50
CA ALA A 50 -0.96 -2.65 0.58
C ALA A 50 0.17 -1.64 0.86
N VAL A 51 0.75 -1.03 -0.19
CA VAL A 51 1.74 0.06 -0.04
C VAL A 51 1.11 1.30 0.56
N GLU A 52 -0.11 1.64 0.12
CA GLU A 52 -0.84 2.80 0.65
C GLU A 52 -1.22 2.62 2.12
N CYS A 53 -1.70 1.44 2.50
CA CYS A 53 -1.96 1.09 3.90
C CYS A 53 -0.67 1.14 4.73
N LEU A 54 0.45 0.65 4.20
CA LEU A 54 1.75 0.74 4.88
C LEU A 54 2.16 2.20 5.14
N ALA A 55 2.05 3.05 4.12
CA ALA A 55 2.37 4.47 4.23
C ALA A 55 1.50 5.19 5.26
N ARG A 56 0.19 4.89 5.29
CA ARG A 56 -0.74 5.42 6.30
C ARG A 56 -0.38 4.94 7.71
N GLU A 57 -0.05 3.67 7.88
CA GLU A 57 0.31 3.13 9.20
C GLU A 57 1.63 3.73 9.73
N LEU A 58 2.58 4.05 8.84
CA LEU A 58 3.86 4.64 9.19
C LEU A 58 3.78 6.14 9.54
N PHE A 59 3.02 6.90 8.75
CA PHE A 59 3.04 8.36 8.81
C PHE A 59 1.74 9.01 9.29
N GLY A 60 0.67 8.22 9.42
CA GLY A 60 -0.65 8.69 9.84
C GLY A 60 -1.16 9.85 8.96
N GLU A 61 -1.57 10.94 9.61
CA GLU A 61 -2.06 12.15 8.95
C GLU A 61 -1.01 12.83 8.07
N ARG A 62 0.28 12.58 8.32
CA ARG A 62 1.40 13.19 7.60
C ARG A 62 1.85 12.38 6.38
N VAL A 63 1.03 11.44 5.91
CA VAL A 63 1.36 10.61 4.74
C VAL A 63 1.66 11.45 3.48
N GLY A 64 0.94 12.56 3.28
CA GLY A 64 1.16 13.44 2.13
C GLY A 64 2.49 14.20 2.15
N GLU A 65 3.06 14.44 3.33
CA GLU A 65 4.36 15.11 3.48
C GLU A 65 5.53 14.14 3.34
N ASN A 66 5.30 12.87 3.66
CA ASN A 66 6.37 11.87 3.80
C ASN A 66 6.39 10.83 2.68
N THR A 67 5.48 10.93 1.70
CA THR A 67 5.42 9.97 0.59
C THR A 67 5.37 10.66 -0.76
N THR A 68 5.97 10.01 -1.75
CA THR A 68 5.89 10.40 -3.16
C THR A 68 5.60 9.16 -3.97
N THR A 69 4.53 9.20 -4.75
CA THR A 69 4.16 8.11 -5.68
C THR A 69 4.53 8.54 -7.09
N ILE A 70 5.27 7.70 -7.79
CA ILE A 70 5.62 7.91 -9.20
C ILE A 70 5.00 6.73 -9.95
N GLN A 71 4.02 6.99 -10.82
CA GLN A 71 3.47 5.92 -11.64
C GLN A 71 4.34 5.70 -12.88
N ALA A 72 4.33 4.47 -13.39
CA ALA A 72 5.08 4.16 -14.59
C ALA A 72 4.58 4.98 -15.80
N SER A 73 3.27 5.23 -15.90
CA SER A 73 2.69 6.09 -16.93
C SER A 73 3.33 7.48 -16.95
N ASP A 74 3.55 8.07 -15.78
CA ASP A 74 4.11 9.42 -15.64
C ASP A 74 5.55 9.51 -16.18
N LEU A 75 6.26 8.38 -16.27
CA LEU A 75 7.64 8.32 -16.78
C LEU A 75 7.70 8.26 -18.31
N PHE A 76 6.63 7.80 -18.97
CA PHE A 76 6.61 7.59 -20.43
C PHE A 76 5.83 8.67 -21.19
N GLU A 77 5.20 9.61 -20.50
CA GLU A 77 4.47 10.74 -21.09
C GLU A 77 5.37 11.98 -21.36
N GLN A 78 6.70 11.78 -21.47
CA GLN A 78 7.67 12.81 -21.85
C GLN A 78 7.93 12.86 -23.35
#